data_AF-A0A7C4YCB5-F1
#
_entry.id   AF-A0A7C4YCB5-F1
#
_cell.length_a   1.000
_cell.length_b   1.000
_cell.length_c   1.000
_cell.angle_alpha   90.00
_cell.angle_beta   90.00
_cell.angle_gamma   90.00
#
_symmetry.space_group_name_H-M   'P 1'
#
loop_
_entity.id
_entity.type
_entity.pdbx_description
1 polymer ?
#
loop_
_entity_poly.entity_id
_entity_poly.type
_entity_poly.pdbx_seq_one_letter_code
_entity_poly.pdbx_strand_id
1 'polypeptide(L)'
;MKEINRQSKINYAIKTILFCASFTLLLVAVSFLKSMAPAPWERWLHGIGGTVAALLTTLLFLTAERKKFADIGLVLQRTTLKNFFTGLLTGLVLMGLLPGLVIAVSGFSIVVNPKSSITGFLILSAPLILMAYMEEVAFRGYPFVLLKEKFSLRQSILISTLLFALYHIANGWPVQTLLFGPGSWGILFAITAIHTNGISMPTGMHYGVNLTTAAFGISDQSFKPLDFKTRQRTVAGKLPGITG
;
A
#
# COMPACT_ATOMS: atom_id res chain seq x y z
N MET A 1 -3.67 27.16 -30.36
CA MET A 1 -3.33 27.11 -28.92
C MET A 1 -4.02 25.96 -28.16
N LYS A 2 -5.33 25.74 -28.30
CA LYS A 2 -6.05 24.60 -27.66
C LYS A 2 -5.55 23.22 -28.10
N GLU A 3 -5.26 23.02 -29.38
CA GLU A 3 -4.76 21.72 -29.89
C GLU A 3 -3.35 21.38 -29.40
N ILE A 4 -2.44 22.36 -29.37
CA ILE A 4 -1.08 22.19 -28.82
C ILE A 4 -1.14 21.77 -27.34
N ASN A 5 -2.04 22.36 -26.56
CA ASN A 5 -2.26 21.98 -25.16
C ASN A 5 -2.85 20.56 -25.04
N ARG A 6 -3.78 20.17 -25.93
CA ARG A 6 -4.34 18.81 -25.97
C ARG A 6 -3.28 17.76 -26.27
N GLN A 7 -2.46 17.99 -27.29
CA GLN A 7 -1.38 17.07 -27.66
C GLN A 7 -0.35 16.90 -26.54
N SER A 8 0.00 18.00 -25.86
CA SER A 8 0.89 17.94 -24.69
C SER A 8 0.30 17.08 -23.56
N LYS A 9 -1.00 17.21 -23.26
CA LYS A 9 -1.64 16.39 -22.21
C LYS A 9 -1.62 14.90 -22.57
N ILE A 10 -1.92 14.56 -23.82
CA ILE A 10 -1.89 13.17 -24.32
C ILE A 10 -0.48 12.59 -24.16
N ASN A 11 0.55 13.31 -24.57
CA ASN A 11 1.93 12.84 -24.45
C ASN A 11 2.33 12.55 -22.99
N TYR A 12 1.90 13.41 -22.05
CA TYR A 12 2.19 13.22 -20.61
C TYR A 12 1.41 12.04 -20.03
N ALA A 13 0.15 11.85 -20.42
CA ALA A 13 -0.62 10.68 -20.05
C ALA A 13 0.00 9.39 -20.58
N ILE A 14 0.40 9.35 -21.86
CA ILE A 14 1.06 8.20 -22.46
C ILE A 14 2.36 7.88 -21.71
N LYS A 15 3.21 8.88 -21.44
CA LYS A 15 4.44 8.68 -20.66
C LYS A 15 4.18 8.13 -19.26
N THR A 16 3.15 8.65 -18.58
CA THR A 16 2.71 8.17 -17.26
C THR A 16 2.31 6.69 -17.33
N ILE A 17 1.51 6.32 -18.33
CA ILE A 17 1.06 4.94 -18.54
C ILE A 17 2.26 4.03 -18.89
N LEU A 18 3.13 4.46 -19.80
CA LEU A 18 4.33 3.71 -20.19
C LEU A 18 5.25 3.47 -19.01
N PHE A 19 5.42 4.46 -18.13
CA PHE A 19 6.17 4.30 -16.90
C PHE A 19 5.56 3.22 -16.01
N CYS A 20 4.28 3.34 -15.68
CA CYS A 20 3.60 2.40 -14.80
C CYS A 20 3.58 0.97 -15.39
N ALA A 21 3.39 0.84 -16.70
CA ALA A 21 3.45 -0.44 -17.40
C ALA A 21 4.85 -1.06 -17.36
N SER A 22 5.90 -0.25 -17.56
CA SER A 22 7.29 -0.71 -17.50
C SER A 22 7.65 -1.22 -16.10
N PHE A 23 7.29 -0.47 -15.06
CA PHE A 23 7.45 -0.90 -13.68
C PHE A 23 6.69 -2.21 -13.39
N THR A 24 5.42 -2.28 -13.81
CA THR A 24 4.58 -3.47 -13.61
C THR A 24 5.18 -4.70 -14.28
N LEU A 25 5.68 -4.57 -15.51
CA LEU A 25 6.32 -5.66 -16.25
C LEU A 25 7.58 -6.16 -15.55
N LEU A 26 8.44 -5.24 -15.08
CA LEU A 26 9.64 -5.61 -14.32
C LEU A 26 9.27 -6.29 -12.99
N LEU A 27 8.22 -5.85 -12.31
CA LEU A 27 7.78 -6.48 -11.08
C LEU A 27 7.18 -7.87 -11.32
N VAL A 28 6.46 -8.07 -12.42
CA VAL A 28 5.97 -9.39 -12.83
C VAL A 28 7.15 -10.32 -13.09
N ALA A 29 8.22 -9.84 -13.75
CA ALA A 29 9.46 -10.61 -13.92
C ALA A 29 10.11 -10.97 -12.58
N VAL A 30 10.21 -10.02 -11.64
CA VAL A 30 10.68 -10.28 -10.26
C VAL A 30 9.80 -11.31 -9.56
N SER A 31 8.49 -11.31 -9.84
CA SER A 31 7.54 -12.24 -9.23
C SER A 31 7.68 -13.67 -9.75
N PHE A 32 8.20 -13.88 -10.96
CA PHE A 32 8.61 -15.22 -11.42
C PHE A 32 9.89 -15.70 -10.75
N LEU A 33 10.83 -14.80 -10.44
CA LEU A 33 12.07 -15.17 -9.75
C LEU A 33 11.82 -15.52 -8.28
N LYS A 34 10.92 -14.78 -7.60
CA LYS A 34 10.64 -15.03 -6.17
C LYS A 34 9.95 -16.37 -5.90
N SER A 35 9.19 -16.90 -6.86
CA SER A 35 8.48 -18.18 -6.69
C SER A 35 9.43 -19.38 -6.59
N MET A 36 10.70 -19.19 -6.97
CA MET A 36 11.76 -20.20 -6.83
C MET A 36 12.44 -20.15 -5.45
N ALA A 37 12.14 -19.16 -4.61
CA ALA A 37 12.78 -18.97 -3.32
C ALA A 37 12.02 -19.66 -2.17
N PRO A 38 12.70 -19.98 -1.05
CA PRO A 38 12.02 -20.50 0.13
C PRO A 38 11.01 -19.49 0.71
N ALA A 39 9.89 -19.99 1.22
CA ALA A 39 8.76 -19.17 1.71
C ALA A 39 9.13 -18.02 2.67
N PRO A 40 10.09 -18.15 3.61
CA PRO A 40 10.49 -17.04 4.49
C PRO A 40 11.11 -15.85 3.76
N TRP A 41 11.77 -16.09 2.61
CA TRP A 41 12.48 -15.08 1.83
C TRP A 41 11.64 -14.46 0.73
N GLU A 42 10.52 -15.07 0.36
CA GLU A 42 9.69 -14.62 -0.77
C GLU A 42 9.27 -13.15 -0.63
N ARG A 43 8.83 -12.73 0.57
CA ARG A 43 8.40 -11.34 0.83
C ARG A 43 9.57 -10.35 0.74
N TRP A 44 10.74 -10.74 1.24
CA TRP A 44 11.96 -9.94 1.14
C TRP A 44 12.38 -9.76 -0.32
N LEU A 45 12.40 -10.83 -1.09
CA LEU A 45 12.75 -10.80 -2.50
C LEU A 45 11.77 -9.96 -3.32
N HIS A 46 10.47 -10.05 -3.01
CA HIS A 46 9.47 -9.21 -3.64
C HIS A 46 9.68 -7.72 -3.32
N GLY A 47 9.85 -7.37 -2.03
CA GLY A 47 10.07 -5.98 -1.62
C GLY A 47 11.38 -5.38 -2.17
N ILE A 48 12.48 -6.13 -2.08
CA ILE A 48 13.80 -5.70 -2.59
C ILE A 48 13.76 -5.60 -4.11
N GLY A 49 13.36 -6.68 -4.80
CA GLY A 49 13.32 -6.73 -6.25
C GLY A 49 12.36 -5.69 -6.85
N GLY A 50 11.20 -5.49 -6.21
CA GLY A 50 10.26 -4.46 -6.62
C GLY A 50 10.77 -3.03 -6.36
N THR A 51 11.48 -2.79 -5.25
CA THR A 51 12.15 -1.49 -5.01
C THR A 51 13.21 -1.22 -6.08
N VAL A 52 14.02 -2.22 -6.42
CA VAL A 52 14.99 -2.13 -7.51
C VAL A 52 14.29 -1.85 -8.84
N ALA A 53 13.22 -2.57 -9.17
CA ALA A 53 12.44 -2.34 -10.38
C ALA A 53 11.85 -0.92 -10.46
N ALA A 54 11.30 -0.41 -9.35
CA ALA A 54 10.76 0.95 -9.26
C ALA A 54 11.86 1.99 -9.52
N LEU A 55 12.98 1.89 -8.80
CA LEU A 55 14.10 2.83 -8.92
C LEU A 55 14.77 2.77 -10.29
N LEU A 56 14.93 1.58 -10.88
CA LEU A 56 15.46 1.41 -12.23
C LEU A 56 14.53 2.05 -13.27
N THR A 57 13.23 1.81 -13.18
CA THR A 57 12.25 2.44 -14.07
C THR A 57 12.29 3.96 -13.93
N THR A 58 12.34 4.49 -12.69
CA THR A 58 12.54 5.92 -12.41
C THR A 58 13.81 6.45 -13.06
N LEU A 59 14.95 5.77 -12.88
CA LEU A 59 16.22 6.19 -13.43
C LEU A 59 16.20 6.25 -14.96
N LEU A 60 15.64 5.24 -15.63
CA LEU A 60 15.56 5.18 -17.10
C LEU A 60 14.75 6.37 -17.68
N PHE A 61 13.62 6.69 -17.07
CA PHE A 61 12.80 7.81 -17.54
C PHE A 61 13.42 9.17 -17.20
N LEU A 62 14.03 9.32 -16.02
CA LEU A 62 14.72 10.55 -15.65
C LEU A 62 15.92 10.82 -16.56
N THR A 63 16.73 9.79 -16.85
CA THR A 63 17.90 9.92 -17.75
C THR A 63 17.49 10.27 -19.16
N ALA A 64 16.42 9.66 -19.69
CA ALA A 64 15.84 10.00 -21.00
C ALA A 64 15.38 11.47 -21.07
N GLU A 65 14.95 12.06 -19.95
CA GLU A 65 14.53 13.47 -19.87
C GLU A 65 15.61 14.42 -19.34
N ARG A 66 16.83 13.93 -19.07
CA ARG A 66 17.93 14.68 -18.42
C ARG A 66 17.52 15.32 -17.08
N LYS A 67 16.61 14.67 -16.36
CA LYS A 67 16.16 15.04 -15.00
C LYS A 67 16.91 14.23 -13.93
N LYS A 68 16.83 14.68 -12.69
CA LYS A 68 17.40 14.04 -11.48
C LYS A 68 16.27 13.62 -10.54
N PHE A 69 16.58 12.74 -9.58
CA PHE A 69 15.62 12.33 -8.54
C PHE A 69 15.08 13.52 -7.72
N ALA A 70 15.88 14.58 -7.58
CA ALA A 70 15.45 15.83 -6.94
C ALA A 70 14.29 16.52 -7.66
N ASP A 71 14.22 16.43 -9.00
CA ASP A 71 13.18 17.09 -9.80
C ASP A 71 11.80 16.46 -9.59
N ILE A 72 11.75 15.23 -9.08
CA ILE A 72 10.52 14.51 -8.76
C ILE A 72 10.28 14.39 -7.25
N GLY A 73 11.01 15.15 -6.43
CA GLY A 73 10.85 15.14 -4.97
C GLY A 73 11.35 13.86 -4.28
N LEU A 74 12.11 13.01 -4.97
CA LEU A 74 12.76 11.83 -4.39
C LEU A 74 14.12 12.20 -3.80
N VAL A 75 14.09 13.03 -2.75
CA VAL A 75 15.27 13.46 -2.00
C VAL A 75 15.01 13.34 -0.51
N LEU A 76 16.08 13.09 0.25
CA LEU A 76 16.03 13.16 1.70
C LEU A 76 15.92 14.62 2.13
N GLN A 77 14.86 14.92 2.87
CA GLN A 77 14.58 16.21 3.47
C GLN A 77 14.74 16.09 4.99
N ARG A 78 14.94 17.22 5.68
CA ARG A 78 14.99 17.23 7.16
C ARG A 78 13.72 16.68 7.80
N THR A 79 12.59 16.81 7.12
CA THR A 79 11.27 16.33 7.54
C THR A 79 10.99 14.88 7.15
N THR A 80 11.86 14.20 6.39
CA THR A 80 11.59 12.85 5.86
C THR A 80 11.22 11.85 6.96
N LEU A 81 11.99 11.79 8.05
CA LEU A 81 11.68 10.88 9.16
C LEU A 81 10.39 11.26 9.87
N LYS A 82 10.19 12.56 10.18
CA LYS A 82 8.96 13.05 10.80
C LYS A 82 7.74 12.69 9.95
N ASN A 83 7.78 12.99 8.66
CA ASN A 83 6.71 12.73 7.70
C ASN A 83 6.41 11.23 7.59
N PHE A 84 7.43 10.37 7.52
CA PHE A 84 7.26 8.93 7.54
C PHE A 84 6.53 8.46 8.81
N PHE A 85 6.97 8.86 10.00
CA PHE A 85 6.32 8.45 11.25
C PHE A 85 4.92 9.05 11.43
N THR A 86 4.69 10.30 10.99
CA THR A 86 3.34 10.89 10.96
C THR A 86 2.43 10.10 10.01
N GLY A 87 2.94 9.71 8.84
CA GLY A 87 2.24 8.83 7.91
C GLY A 87 1.89 7.50 8.56
N LEU A 88 2.90 6.83 9.14
CA LEU A 88 2.77 5.54 9.82
C LEU A 88 1.68 5.58 10.90
N LEU A 89 1.74 6.56 11.81
CA LEU A 89 0.75 6.70 12.86
C LEU A 89 -0.65 6.94 12.28
N THR A 90 -0.78 7.81 11.27
CA THR A 90 -2.06 8.04 10.60
C THR A 90 -2.61 6.76 9.95
N GLY A 91 -1.76 5.98 9.28
CA GLY A 91 -2.14 4.71 8.65
C GLY A 91 -2.60 3.67 9.68
N LEU A 92 -1.87 3.53 10.80
CA LEU A 92 -2.24 2.64 11.91
C LEU A 92 -3.59 3.03 12.51
N VAL A 93 -3.82 4.32 12.76
CA VAL A 93 -5.07 4.81 13.33
C VAL A 93 -6.22 4.59 12.36
N LEU A 94 -6.12 5.07 11.12
CA LEU A 94 -7.21 4.96 10.14
C LEU A 94 -7.56 3.51 9.82
N MET A 95 -6.57 2.66 9.58
CA MET A 95 -6.81 1.25 9.31
C MET A 95 -7.30 0.51 10.55
N GLY A 96 -6.85 0.88 11.75
CA GLY A 96 -7.26 0.27 13.02
C GLY A 96 -8.70 0.60 13.43
N LEU A 97 -9.24 1.73 12.98
CA LEU A 97 -10.65 2.08 13.17
C LEU A 97 -11.60 1.11 12.44
N LEU A 98 -11.20 0.55 11.30
CA LEU A 98 -12.03 -0.39 10.53
C LEU A 98 -12.36 -1.68 11.29
N PRO A 99 -11.38 -2.48 11.77
CA PRO A 99 -11.69 -3.64 12.59
C PRO A 99 -12.35 -3.24 13.91
N GLY A 100 -12.00 -2.09 14.50
CA GLY A 100 -12.68 -1.55 15.69
C GLY A 100 -14.18 -1.35 15.47
N LEU A 101 -14.56 -0.76 14.33
CA LEU A 101 -15.96 -0.59 13.95
C LEU A 101 -16.64 -1.94 13.73
N VAL A 102 -15.99 -2.88 13.04
CA VAL A 102 -16.52 -4.23 12.83
C VAL A 102 -16.86 -4.88 14.17
N ILE A 103 -15.92 -4.87 15.13
CA ILE A 103 -16.12 -5.43 16.49
C ILE A 103 -17.30 -4.78 17.20
N ALA A 104 -17.44 -3.46 17.09
CA ALA A 104 -18.51 -2.72 17.75
C ALA A 104 -19.91 -3.11 17.24
N VAL A 105 -20.04 -3.50 15.96
CA VAL A 105 -21.34 -3.75 15.33
C VAL A 105 -21.66 -5.23 15.07
N SER A 106 -20.66 -6.11 15.03
CA SER A 106 -20.84 -7.51 14.59
C SER A 106 -20.92 -8.54 15.72
N GLY A 107 -20.64 -8.16 16.95
CA GLY A 107 -20.50 -9.09 18.08
C GLY A 107 -19.24 -9.96 18.02
N PHE A 108 -18.28 -9.66 17.14
CA PHE A 108 -16.95 -10.26 17.18
C PHE A 108 -16.15 -9.72 18.37
N SER A 109 -15.12 -10.46 18.76
CA SER A 109 -14.12 -10.04 19.76
C SER A 109 -12.73 -10.32 19.22
N ILE A 110 -11.78 -9.45 19.57
CA ILE A 110 -10.37 -9.70 19.30
C ILE A 110 -9.84 -10.66 20.36
N VAL A 111 -9.15 -11.70 19.91
CA VAL A 111 -8.33 -12.56 20.77
C VAL A 111 -6.88 -12.48 20.36
N VAL A 112 -5.99 -12.51 21.35
CA VAL A 112 -4.55 -12.58 21.12
C VAL A 112 -4.19 -14.01 20.75
N ASN A 113 -3.41 -14.17 19.68
CA ASN A 113 -2.89 -15.47 19.28
C ASN A 113 -1.70 -15.87 20.17
N PRO A 114 -1.82 -16.89 21.04
CA PRO A 114 -0.75 -17.27 21.96
C PRO A 114 0.46 -17.88 21.25
N LYS A 115 0.32 -18.29 19.98
CA LYS A 115 1.41 -18.80 19.15
C LYS A 115 2.20 -17.70 18.44
N SER A 116 1.76 -16.44 18.54
CA SER A 116 2.40 -15.29 17.95
C SER A 116 3.23 -14.53 18.98
N SER A 117 4.28 -13.85 18.52
CA SER A 117 5.07 -12.92 19.33
C SER A 117 5.20 -11.60 18.60
N ILE A 118 5.25 -10.49 19.36
CA ILE A 118 5.42 -9.15 18.79
C ILE A 118 6.71 -9.07 17.97
N THR A 119 7.81 -9.60 18.50
CA THR A 119 9.10 -9.62 17.80
C THR A 119 9.02 -10.41 16.49
N GLY A 120 8.43 -11.61 16.51
CA GLY A 120 8.25 -12.42 15.31
C GLY A 120 7.36 -11.73 14.27
N PHE A 121 6.27 -11.08 14.71
CA PHE A 121 5.40 -10.29 13.87
C PHE A 121 6.16 -9.13 13.19
N LEU A 122 6.94 -8.37 13.95
CA LEU A 122 7.72 -7.24 13.40
C LEU A 122 8.78 -7.72 12.39
N ILE A 123 9.48 -8.83 12.65
CA ILE A 123 10.45 -9.40 11.71
C ILE A 123 9.78 -9.84 10.41
N LEU A 124 8.65 -10.56 10.51
CA LEU A 124 7.92 -11.09 9.34
C LEU A 124 7.15 -10.02 8.55
N SER A 125 6.85 -8.88 9.18
CA SER A 125 6.22 -7.72 8.54
C SER A 125 7.20 -6.67 8.06
N ALA A 126 8.48 -6.73 8.45
CA ALA A 126 9.52 -5.81 7.99
C ALA A 126 9.59 -5.65 6.45
N PRO A 127 9.43 -6.69 5.60
CA PRO A 127 9.40 -6.52 4.15
C PRO A 127 8.32 -5.58 3.63
N LEU A 128 7.23 -5.39 4.38
CA LEU A 128 6.11 -4.54 3.98
C LEU A 128 6.52 -3.08 3.82
N ILE A 129 7.59 -2.62 4.49
CA ILE A 129 8.11 -1.26 4.29
C ILE A 129 8.67 -1.07 2.88
N LEU A 130 9.38 -2.09 2.36
CA LEU A 130 9.94 -2.07 1.01
C LEU A 130 8.84 -2.18 -0.03
N MET A 131 7.82 -2.99 0.24
CA MET A 131 6.64 -3.10 -0.63
C MET A 131 5.84 -1.80 -0.68
N ALA A 132 5.65 -1.12 0.46
CA ALA A 132 5.03 0.21 0.46
C ALA A 132 5.89 1.22 -0.30
N TYR A 133 7.20 1.23 -0.04
CA TYR A 133 8.13 2.17 -0.65
C TYR A 133 8.21 2.03 -2.17
N MET A 134 8.35 0.80 -2.69
CA MET A 134 8.44 0.57 -4.15
C MET A 134 7.20 1.10 -4.88
N GLU A 135 6.01 0.92 -4.30
CA GLU A 135 4.76 1.38 -4.89
C GLU A 135 4.65 2.91 -4.84
N GLU A 136 5.03 3.54 -3.73
CA GLU A 136 5.03 5.01 -3.66
C GLU A 136 6.07 5.66 -4.59
N VAL A 137 7.24 5.05 -4.76
CA VAL A 137 8.20 5.47 -5.81
C VAL A 137 7.56 5.36 -7.20
N ALA A 138 6.93 4.23 -7.49
CA ALA A 138 6.39 3.94 -8.81
C ALA A 138 5.17 4.81 -9.17
N PHE A 139 4.32 5.17 -8.20
CA PHE A 139 3.06 5.87 -8.49
C PHE A 139 3.03 7.32 -8.03
N ARG A 140 3.75 7.70 -6.96
CA ARG A 140 3.77 9.07 -6.38
C ARG A 140 5.07 9.83 -6.69
N GLY A 141 6.09 9.14 -7.16
CA GLY A 141 7.31 9.75 -7.70
C GLY A 141 7.11 10.31 -9.10
N TYR A 142 7.80 9.74 -10.08
CA TYR A 142 7.84 10.26 -11.46
C TYR A 142 6.45 10.47 -12.10
N PRO A 143 5.53 9.48 -12.12
CA PRO A 143 4.27 9.64 -12.85
C PRO A 143 3.37 10.72 -12.27
N PHE A 144 3.29 10.82 -10.94
CA PHE A 144 2.44 11.81 -10.29
C PHE A 144 2.97 13.24 -10.46
N VAL A 145 4.29 13.42 -10.42
CA VAL A 145 4.91 14.71 -10.73
C VAL A 145 4.61 15.11 -12.17
N LEU A 146 4.77 14.18 -13.11
CA LEU A 146 4.46 14.43 -14.53
C LEU A 146 2.99 14.82 -14.74
N LEU A 147 2.05 14.12 -14.08
CA LEU A 147 0.63 14.46 -14.15
C LEU A 147 0.36 15.88 -13.63
N LYS A 148 0.95 16.26 -12.48
CA LYS A 148 0.77 17.60 -11.89
C LYS A 148 1.26 18.75 -12.79
N GLU A 149 2.17 18.49 -13.73
CA GLU A 149 2.67 19.51 -14.66
C GLU A 149 1.63 19.93 -15.72
N LYS A 150 0.67 19.06 -16.07
CA LYS A 150 -0.29 19.29 -17.17
C LYS A 150 -1.75 19.08 -16.81
N PHE A 151 -2.04 18.37 -15.74
CA PHE A 151 -3.39 18.07 -15.27
C PHE A 151 -3.70 18.87 -14.02
N SER A 152 -5.00 19.05 -13.72
CA SER A 152 -5.39 19.63 -12.43
C SER A 152 -5.00 18.68 -11.29
N LEU A 153 -4.91 19.21 -10.07
CA LEU A 153 -4.60 18.39 -8.90
C LEU A 153 -5.57 17.22 -8.73
N ARG A 154 -6.87 17.48 -8.93
CA ARG A 154 -7.93 16.45 -8.87
C ARG A 154 -7.72 15.37 -9.94
N GLN A 155 -7.44 15.76 -11.18
CA GLN A 155 -7.17 14.82 -12.27
C GLN A 155 -5.93 13.97 -11.98
N SER A 156 -4.85 14.60 -11.48
CA SER A 156 -3.61 13.91 -11.15
C SER A 156 -3.82 12.85 -10.07
N ILE A 157 -4.59 13.18 -9.01
CA ILE A 157 -4.96 12.23 -7.94
C ILE A 157 -5.75 11.06 -8.52
N LEU A 158 -6.79 11.35 -9.31
CA LEU A 158 -7.67 10.31 -9.86
C LEU A 158 -6.92 9.38 -10.83
N ILE A 159 -6.09 9.93 -11.73
CA ILE A 159 -5.32 9.14 -12.70
C ILE A 159 -4.26 8.29 -11.99
N SER A 160 -3.48 8.88 -11.07
CA SER A 160 -2.46 8.13 -10.30
C SER A 160 -3.10 7.02 -9.47
N THR A 161 -4.24 7.30 -8.81
CA THR A 161 -5.01 6.30 -8.05
C THR A 161 -5.53 5.18 -8.94
N LEU A 162 -6.07 5.51 -10.12
CA LEU A 162 -6.57 4.51 -11.06
C LEU A 162 -5.44 3.60 -11.54
N LEU A 163 -4.28 4.16 -11.91
CA LEU A 163 -3.12 3.38 -12.33
C LEU A 163 -2.61 2.48 -11.19
N PHE A 164 -2.55 3.02 -9.97
CA PHE A 164 -2.20 2.26 -8.76
C PHE A 164 -3.16 1.08 -8.52
N ALA A 165 -4.47 1.31 -8.64
CA ALA A 165 -5.46 0.25 -8.49
C ALA A 165 -5.36 -0.80 -9.60
N LEU A 166 -5.29 -0.40 -10.88
CA LEU A 166 -5.16 -1.33 -12.00
C LEU A 166 -3.92 -2.23 -11.91
N TYR A 167 -2.81 -1.68 -11.42
CA TYR A 167 -1.59 -2.43 -11.15
C TYR A 167 -1.82 -3.62 -10.19
N HIS A 168 -2.73 -3.51 -9.22
CA HIS A 168 -3.03 -4.62 -8.32
C HIS A 168 -3.70 -5.81 -9.02
N ILE A 169 -4.43 -5.58 -10.12
CA ILE A 169 -4.96 -6.67 -10.96
C ILE A 169 -3.81 -7.51 -11.54
N ALA A 170 -2.74 -6.85 -12.00
CA ALA A 170 -1.56 -7.53 -12.51
C ALA A 170 -0.82 -8.34 -11.42
N ASN A 171 -0.98 -7.94 -10.16
CA ASN A 171 -0.53 -8.70 -8.98
C ASN A 171 -1.56 -9.75 -8.50
N GLY A 172 -2.59 -10.05 -9.28
CA GLY A 172 -3.57 -11.11 -9.01
C GLY A 172 -4.72 -10.70 -8.08
N TRP A 173 -4.92 -9.42 -7.79
CA TRP A 173 -6.03 -8.97 -6.95
C TRP A 173 -7.37 -9.04 -7.70
N PRO A 174 -8.46 -9.47 -7.05
CA PRO A 174 -9.79 -9.46 -7.66
C PRO A 174 -10.26 -8.03 -7.95
N VAL A 175 -10.90 -7.83 -9.10
CA VAL A 175 -11.38 -6.52 -9.57
C VAL A 175 -12.32 -5.84 -8.56
N GLN A 176 -13.08 -6.62 -7.79
CA GLN A 176 -14.02 -6.12 -6.79
C GLN A 176 -13.31 -5.40 -5.63
N THR A 177 -12.05 -5.73 -5.36
CA THR A 177 -11.27 -5.13 -4.27
C THR A 177 -10.67 -3.77 -4.64
N LEU A 178 -10.68 -3.41 -5.93
CA LEU A 178 -10.00 -2.22 -6.43
C LEU A 178 -10.53 -0.93 -5.85
N LEU A 179 -11.86 -0.80 -5.71
CA LEU A 179 -12.46 0.44 -5.25
C LEU A 179 -12.24 0.66 -3.74
N PHE A 180 -12.54 -0.35 -2.93
CA PHE A 180 -12.52 -0.26 -1.47
C PHE A 180 -11.14 -0.55 -0.85
N GLY A 181 -10.23 -1.18 -1.59
CA GLY A 181 -8.84 -1.36 -1.20
C GLY A 181 -7.93 -0.32 -1.85
N PRO A 182 -7.17 -0.68 -2.92
CA PRO A 182 -6.15 0.19 -3.51
C PRO A 182 -6.66 1.56 -3.98
N GLY A 183 -7.90 1.65 -4.47
CA GLY A 183 -8.49 2.91 -4.93
C GLY A 183 -8.73 3.91 -3.81
N SER A 184 -9.31 3.46 -2.69
CA SER A 184 -9.57 4.33 -1.53
C SER A 184 -8.27 4.81 -0.88
N TRP A 185 -7.33 3.89 -0.64
CA TRP A 185 -6.03 4.23 -0.09
C TRP A 185 -5.18 5.06 -1.05
N GLY A 186 -5.31 4.81 -2.36
CA GLY A 186 -4.53 5.50 -3.37
C GLY A 186 -4.79 7.02 -3.42
N ILE A 187 -6.02 7.44 -3.12
CA ILE A 187 -6.38 8.85 -2.95
C ILE A 187 -5.64 9.45 -1.75
N LEU A 188 -5.67 8.78 -0.59
CA LEU A 188 -5.02 9.24 0.64
C LEU A 188 -3.50 9.33 0.49
N PHE A 189 -2.89 8.36 -0.18
CA PHE A 189 -1.45 8.38 -0.49
C PHE A 189 -1.10 9.55 -1.43
N ALA A 190 -1.92 9.80 -2.45
CA ALA A 190 -1.72 10.95 -3.32
C ALA A 190 -1.85 12.29 -2.57
N ILE A 191 -2.85 12.43 -1.68
CA ILE A 191 -3.05 13.63 -0.86
C ILE A 191 -1.86 13.87 0.08
N THR A 192 -1.38 12.84 0.76
CA THR A 192 -0.22 12.96 1.66
C THR A 192 1.09 13.24 0.90
N ALA A 193 1.23 12.71 -0.32
CA ALA A 193 2.34 13.06 -1.20
C ALA A 193 2.33 14.54 -1.59
N ILE A 194 1.15 15.12 -1.87
CA ILE A 194 0.98 16.55 -2.13
C ILE A 194 1.30 17.35 -0.87
N HIS A 195 0.73 16.97 0.27
CA HIS A 195 0.87 17.70 1.53
C HIS A 195 2.33 17.82 1.99
N THR A 196 3.13 16.78 1.78
CA THR A 196 4.54 16.75 2.21
C THR A 196 5.53 17.00 1.09
N ASN A 197 5.06 17.24 -0.14
CA ASN A 197 5.87 17.40 -1.34
C ASN A 197 6.96 16.32 -1.47
N GLY A 198 6.57 15.06 -1.26
CA GLY A 198 7.47 13.92 -1.26
C GLY A 198 6.76 12.63 -0.88
N ILE A 199 7.45 11.50 -1.01
CA ILE A 199 6.84 10.17 -0.82
C ILE A 199 6.97 9.61 0.60
N SER A 200 7.64 10.31 1.51
CA SER A 200 7.93 9.79 2.86
C SER A 200 6.66 9.55 3.70
N MET A 201 5.75 10.52 3.74
CA MET A 201 4.46 10.40 4.43
C MET A 201 3.54 9.32 3.83
N PRO A 202 3.29 9.27 2.50
CA PRO A 202 2.50 8.18 1.94
C PRO A 202 3.16 6.82 2.15
N THR A 203 4.50 6.71 2.08
CA THR A 203 5.18 5.43 2.37
C THR A 203 4.93 4.97 3.79
N GLY A 204 5.05 5.86 4.77
CA GLY A 204 4.75 5.55 6.16
C GLY A 204 3.30 5.15 6.36
N MET A 205 2.36 5.91 5.79
CA MET A 205 0.93 5.62 5.86
C MET A 205 0.60 4.26 5.26
N HIS A 206 1.11 3.99 4.06
CA HIS A 206 0.93 2.73 3.36
C HIS A 206 1.50 1.56 4.17
N TYR A 207 2.72 1.70 4.71
CA TYR A 207 3.27 0.70 5.63
C TYR A 207 2.38 0.48 6.86
N GLY A 208 1.84 1.53 7.47
CA GLY A 208 0.92 1.43 8.61
C GLY A 208 -0.38 0.70 8.28
N VAL A 209 -0.96 0.95 7.10
CA VAL A 209 -2.13 0.23 6.60
C VAL A 209 -1.81 -1.26 6.43
N ASN A 210 -0.68 -1.57 5.79
CA ASN A 210 -0.24 -2.96 5.56
C ASN A 210 0.08 -3.69 6.86
N LEU A 211 0.73 -3.01 7.81
CA LEU A 211 1.07 -3.55 9.12
C LEU A 211 -0.20 -3.86 9.92
N THR A 212 -1.17 -2.94 9.92
CA THR A 212 -2.46 -3.15 10.60
C THR A 212 -3.21 -4.31 9.96
N THR A 213 -3.28 -4.35 8.62
CA THR A 213 -3.90 -5.46 7.90
C THR A 213 -3.23 -6.80 8.21
N ALA A 214 -1.89 -6.83 8.34
CA ALA A 214 -1.17 -8.04 8.72
C ALA A 214 -1.38 -8.43 10.18
N ALA A 215 -1.64 -7.46 11.06
CA ALA A 215 -1.90 -7.69 12.48
C ALA A 215 -3.25 -8.39 12.73
N PHE A 216 -4.26 -8.05 11.91
CA PHE A 216 -5.62 -8.58 12.01
C PHE A 216 -5.89 -9.70 11.00
N GLY A 217 -6.55 -10.77 11.45
CA GLY A 217 -7.24 -11.66 10.53
C GLY A 217 -7.75 -12.92 11.20
N ILE A 218 -8.75 -13.54 10.57
CA ILE A 218 -9.25 -14.87 10.96
C ILE A 218 -8.11 -15.86 10.71
N SER A 219 -7.59 -16.53 11.74
CA SER A 219 -6.34 -17.30 11.59
C SER A 219 -6.15 -18.47 12.56
N ASP A 220 -5.99 -19.64 11.95
CA ASP A 220 -5.38 -20.88 12.40
C ASP A 220 -3.84 -20.90 12.19
N GLN A 221 -3.25 -19.78 11.72
CA GLN A 221 -1.79 -19.60 11.50
C GLN A 221 -1.08 -18.82 12.62
N SER A 222 0.24 -19.01 12.75
CA SER A 222 1.07 -18.52 13.86
C SER A 222 1.52 -17.05 13.75
N PHE A 223 1.43 -16.42 12.58
CA PHE A 223 2.02 -15.09 12.36
C PHE A 223 1.08 -13.91 12.72
N LYS A 224 -0.25 -14.08 12.64
CA LYS A 224 -1.19 -12.99 12.97
C LYS A 224 -1.35 -12.85 14.48
N PRO A 225 -1.02 -11.70 15.08
CA PRO A 225 -1.15 -11.50 16.52
C PRO A 225 -2.61 -11.36 17.00
N LEU A 226 -3.51 -10.85 16.15
CA LEU A 226 -4.92 -10.59 16.51
C LEU A 226 -5.87 -11.39 15.62
N ASP A 227 -6.77 -12.13 16.25
CA ASP A 227 -7.77 -12.98 15.60
C ASP A 227 -9.20 -12.61 16.04
N PHE A 228 -10.20 -12.90 15.19
CA PHE A 228 -11.60 -12.63 15.47
C PHE A 228 -12.33 -13.89 15.92
N LYS A 229 -12.99 -13.84 17.07
CA LYS A 229 -13.92 -14.90 17.53
C LYS A 229 -15.32 -14.37 17.74
N THR A 230 -16.31 -15.18 17.35
CA THR A 230 -17.72 -14.95 17.69
C THR A 230 -17.88 -14.99 19.21
N ARG A 231 -18.50 -13.95 19.78
CA ARG A 231 -18.80 -13.94 21.21
C ARG A 231 -19.79 -15.06 21.51
N GLN A 232 -19.37 -16.10 22.24
CA GLN A 232 -20.31 -17.08 22.79
C GLN A 232 -21.20 -16.33 23.79
N ARG A 233 -22.50 -16.20 23.48
CA ARG A 233 -23.48 -15.81 24.49
C ARG A 233 -23.60 -16.98 25.45
N THR A 234 -23.04 -16.86 26.65
CA THR A 234 -23.40 -17.74 27.76
C THR A 234 -24.89 -17.56 27.98
N VAL A 235 -25.71 -18.51 27.52
CA VAL A 235 -27.10 -18.60 27.95
C VAL A 235 -27.05 -19.03 29.41
N ALA A 236 -26.95 -18.06 30.31
CA ALA A 236 -27.16 -18.28 31.73
C ALA A 236 -28.64 -18.62 31.93
N GLY A 237 -28.93 -19.92 31.92
CA GLY A 237 -30.26 -20.47 32.12
C GLY A 237 -30.15 -21.94 32.46
N LYS A 238 -29.60 -22.26 33.64
CA LYS A 238 -29.92 -23.52 34.32
C LYS A 238 -31.45 -23.56 34.47
N LEU A 239 -32.13 -24.40 33.71
CA LEU A 239 -33.47 -24.82 34.08
C LEU A 239 -33.33 -25.64 35.39
N PRO A 240 -34.07 -25.30 36.46
CA PRO A 240 -34.10 -26.11 37.66
C PRO A 240 -34.72 -27.48 37.31
N GLY A 241 -34.20 -28.52 37.97
CA GLY A 241 -34.53 -29.90 37.68
C GLY A 241 -36.01 -30.20 37.68
N ILE A 242 -36.41 -31.11 36.78
CA ILE A 242 -37.63 -31.87 36.91
C ILE A 242 -37.20 -33.32 37.10
N THR A 243 -37.13 -33.72 38.37
CA THR A 243 -37.36 -35.10 38.79
C THR A 243 -38.87 -35.33 38.77
N GLY A 244 -39.32 -36.38 38.08
CA GLY A 244 -40.71 -36.80 37.99
C GLY A 244 -40.89 -37.76 36.83
#